data_AF-A0A8S3XX91-F1
#
_entry.id   AF-A0A8S3XX91-F1
#
_cell.length_a   1.000
_cell.length_b   1.000
_cell.length_c   1.000
_cell.angle_alpha   90.00
_cell.angle_beta   90.00
_cell.angle_gamma   90.00
#
_symmetry.space_group_name_H-M   'P 1'
#
loop_
_entity.id
_entity.type
_entity.pdbx_description
1 polymer ?
#
loop_
_entity_poly.entity_id
_entity_poly.type
_entity_poly.pdbx_seq_one_letter_code
_entity_poly.pdbx_strand_id
1 'polypeptide(L)'
;MGLKCLVILFGLIKFCKANETMNTDTLSKVADSRATGGIYLTKWNRGLERGHQDTKKIEHRFWSPVQRESKFLSLFTVVTFPNGGCAGASGDNGTCMTARECSSRGGSANGYCANGFGLCCIFMTSCESSTSENGTYFVNSGYPAPYDGTGSCELTVIKSHPDVCQIRLDFDRFSIAGPEQMNHVCNQDQFIVSGGNPIPAICGTNQGSHMYVDAGIGTTNPVKLTFVTSGNPFERLWKVKVTQIPCNTIYKDEGCLQYYTGVSGQLQSFNYHPVSGLQLSNQDYGICIRIERNFCGIQYTACVDTVNNRSRAFTLTGNSNNPVNSMIGSGSGPNNCANDWLLIPCAANVGRLQPAQALCTDRICGGTFAADLSMQASSVLSTVKPFRLWFHTDSVEAPADMGNRGFCLNYMQQPCTNNVI
;
A
#
# COMPACT_ATOMS: atom_id res chain seq x y z
N MET A 1 58.04 10.17 -32.29
CA MET A 1 58.28 11.23 -31.29
C MET A 1 56.94 11.65 -30.69
N GLY A 2 56.80 11.59 -29.37
CA GLY A 2 55.69 12.25 -28.66
C GLY A 2 54.66 11.37 -27.96
N LEU A 3 55.09 10.44 -27.09
CA LEU A 3 54.24 9.83 -26.05
C LEU A 3 53.98 10.88 -24.96
N LYS A 4 52.73 11.20 -24.63
CA LYS A 4 52.39 12.03 -23.46
C LYS A 4 51.89 11.13 -22.32
N CYS A 5 52.79 10.86 -21.37
CA CYS A 5 52.46 10.36 -20.04
C CYS A 5 51.89 11.50 -19.20
N LEU A 6 50.72 11.30 -18.60
CA LEU A 6 50.20 12.13 -17.52
C LEU A 6 50.37 11.36 -16.21
N VAL A 7 51.22 11.89 -15.34
CA VAL A 7 51.52 11.38 -14.00
C VAL A 7 50.42 11.87 -13.04
N ILE A 8 49.73 10.94 -12.37
CA ILE A 8 48.80 11.25 -11.28
C ILE A 8 49.46 10.82 -9.96
N LEU A 9 49.66 11.80 -9.07
CA LEU A 9 50.21 11.64 -7.73
C LEU A 9 49.28 10.79 -6.85
N PHE A 10 49.82 9.74 -6.24
CA PHE A 10 49.18 9.00 -5.14
C PHE A 10 49.38 9.74 -3.82
N GLY A 11 48.28 10.17 -3.20
CA GLY A 11 48.24 10.73 -1.84
C GLY A 11 48.23 9.62 -0.79
N LEU A 12 49.23 9.65 0.10
CA LEU A 12 49.35 8.83 1.30
C LEU A 12 48.34 9.27 2.37
N ILE A 13 47.37 8.42 2.70
CA ILE A 13 46.53 8.56 3.89
C ILE A 13 47.15 7.75 5.02
N LYS A 14 47.52 8.44 6.10
CA LYS A 14 48.02 7.88 7.36
C LYS A 14 46.89 7.14 8.09
N PHE A 15 47.13 5.86 8.42
CA PHE A 15 46.41 5.14 9.46
C PHE A 15 46.88 5.62 10.84
N CYS A 16 45.95 6.08 11.68
CA CYS A 16 46.15 6.13 13.14
C CYS A 16 45.35 4.99 13.77
N LYS A 17 46.07 4.14 14.50
CA LYS A 17 45.58 3.03 15.30
C LYS A 17 45.70 3.48 16.76
N ALA A 18 44.59 3.50 17.51
CA ALA A 18 44.60 3.60 18.96
C ALA A 18 43.77 2.43 19.50
N ASN A 19 44.38 1.69 20.42
CA ASN A 19 43.83 0.54 21.12
C ASN A 19 43.95 0.81 22.62
N GLU A 20 43.17 0.06 23.42
CA GLU A 20 43.12 0.05 24.90
C GLU A 20 42.17 1.09 25.51
N THR A 21 41.28 0.80 26.48
CA THR A 21 40.98 -0.37 27.32
C THR A 21 39.58 -0.09 27.91
N MET A 22 38.71 -1.11 28.06
CA MET A 22 37.47 -0.94 28.84
C MET A 22 37.39 -2.01 29.94
N ASN A 23 37.31 -1.49 31.16
CA ASN A 23 37.36 -2.19 32.43
C ASN A 23 35.97 -2.75 32.78
N THR A 24 35.95 -4.00 33.25
CA THR A 24 34.81 -4.63 33.93
C THR A 24 34.67 -4.09 35.35
N ASP A 25 33.47 -3.73 35.79
CA ASP A 25 32.86 -4.27 37.03
C ASP A 25 31.57 -3.57 37.50
N THR A 26 30.75 -4.38 38.17
CA THR A 26 29.69 -4.09 39.18
C THR A 26 28.28 -3.66 38.74
N LEU A 27 27.39 -4.65 38.70
CA LEU A 27 25.94 -4.53 38.98
C LEU A 27 25.70 -4.87 40.45
N SER A 28 25.16 -3.93 41.23
CA SER A 28 24.68 -4.16 42.59
C SER A 28 23.15 -4.07 42.68
N LYS A 29 22.62 -4.99 43.49
CA LYS A 29 21.22 -5.24 43.81
C LYS A 29 20.60 -4.11 44.63
N VAL A 30 19.30 -3.83 44.41
CA VAL A 30 18.40 -3.29 45.45
C VAL A 30 17.06 -4.03 45.37
N ALA A 31 16.49 -4.28 46.55
CA ALA A 31 15.56 -5.34 46.89
C ALA A 31 14.07 -4.92 46.91
N ASP A 32 13.26 -5.97 47.03
CA ASP A 32 11.84 -6.11 47.40
C ASP A 32 11.18 -5.02 48.26
N SER A 33 9.88 -4.81 48.02
CA SER A 33 8.87 -4.90 49.09
C SER A 33 7.44 -5.09 48.54
N ARG A 34 6.69 -5.93 49.26
CA ARG A 34 5.35 -6.48 48.97
C ARG A 34 4.41 -6.10 50.12
N ALA A 35 3.18 -5.65 49.84
CA ALA A 35 2.02 -5.62 50.76
C ALA A 35 0.73 -5.46 49.92
N THR A 36 -0.14 -6.48 49.75
CA THR A 36 -1.36 -6.80 50.56
C THR A 36 -2.16 -5.55 50.94
N GLY A 37 -3.44 -5.33 50.62
CA GLY A 37 -4.59 -6.21 50.34
C GLY A 37 -5.75 -5.71 51.23
N GLY A 38 -6.92 -5.39 50.69
CA GLY A 38 -8.09 -5.02 51.51
C GLY A 38 -9.25 -4.38 50.74
N ILE A 39 -10.25 -5.19 50.40
CA ILE A 39 -11.56 -4.82 49.86
C ILE A 39 -12.56 -4.79 51.02
N TYR A 40 -13.48 -3.81 51.07
CA TYR A 40 -14.76 -3.96 51.79
C TYR A 40 -15.91 -3.30 51.02
N LEU A 41 -16.96 -4.10 50.80
CA LEU A 41 -18.28 -3.80 50.25
C LEU A 41 -19.31 -4.11 51.36
N THR A 42 -20.40 -3.34 51.43
CA THR A 42 -21.77 -3.68 51.93
C THR A 42 -22.56 -2.35 51.92
N LYS A 43 -23.66 -2.10 51.21
CA LYS A 43 -24.95 -2.74 50.88
C LYS A 43 -26.05 -2.62 51.96
N TRP A 44 -26.93 -1.62 51.76
CA TRP A 44 -28.41 -1.56 51.85
C TRP A 44 -29.19 -2.11 53.07
N ASN A 45 -30.07 -1.25 53.65
CA ASN A 45 -31.57 -1.31 53.63
C ASN A 45 -32.15 -0.30 54.66
N ARG A 46 -33.04 0.64 54.29
CA ARG A 46 -34.51 0.61 54.06
C ARG A 46 -35.39 0.66 55.33
N GLY A 47 -36.05 1.83 55.52
CA GLY A 47 -37.49 1.98 55.78
C GLY A 47 -38.00 2.01 57.24
N LEU A 48 -38.75 3.06 57.62
CA LEU A 48 -40.13 2.95 58.14
C LEU A 48 -40.82 4.33 58.29
N GLU A 49 -42.12 4.27 58.51
CA GLU A 49 -43.22 5.19 58.14
C GLU A 49 -43.68 6.24 59.18
N ARG A 50 -44.38 7.26 58.66
CA ARG A 50 -45.61 7.96 59.13
C ARG A 50 -45.67 8.73 60.46
N GLY A 51 -46.27 9.92 60.38
CA GLY A 51 -46.96 10.59 61.50
C GLY A 51 -47.16 12.09 61.29
N HIS A 52 -48.40 12.53 61.10
CA HIS A 52 -48.85 13.88 60.77
C HIS A 52 -49.34 14.60 62.04
N GLN A 53 -49.00 15.88 62.28
CA GLN A 53 -49.94 16.92 62.75
C GLN A 53 -49.29 18.30 62.98
N ASP A 54 -49.98 19.32 62.46
CA ASP A 54 -49.73 20.76 62.52
C ASP A 54 -49.70 21.36 63.93
N THR A 55 -48.83 22.36 64.13
CA THR A 55 -49.18 23.57 64.90
C THR A 55 -48.42 24.79 64.35
N LYS A 56 -49.19 25.80 63.90
CA LYS A 56 -48.70 27.12 63.51
C LYS A 56 -48.24 27.92 64.73
N LYS A 57 -47.02 28.47 64.69
CA LYS A 57 -46.65 29.72 65.37
C LYS A 57 -45.80 30.58 64.44
N ILE A 58 -46.24 31.82 64.25
CA ILE A 58 -45.55 32.87 63.51
C ILE A 58 -44.74 33.67 64.54
N GLU A 59 -43.42 33.75 64.34
CA GLU A 59 -42.60 34.83 64.90
C GLU A 59 -41.70 35.41 63.80
N HIS A 60 -41.78 36.73 63.66
CA HIS A 60 -40.93 37.53 62.79
C HIS A 60 -39.60 37.85 63.49
N ARG A 61 -38.46 37.68 62.80
CA ARG A 61 -37.38 38.69 62.71
C ARG A 61 -36.18 38.24 61.84
N PHE A 62 -35.86 39.11 60.87
CA PHE A 62 -34.53 39.61 60.51
C PHE A 62 -33.38 38.63 60.19
N TRP A 63 -33.12 38.39 58.89
CA TRP A 63 -31.82 38.69 58.24
C TRP A 63 -31.90 38.60 56.70
N SER A 64 -30.90 39.22 56.05
CA SER A 64 -30.78 39.78 54.69
C SER A 64 -31.08 38.86 53.49
N PRO A 65 -31.40 39.43 52.30
CA PRO A 65 -31.52 38.65 51.07
C PRO A 65 -30.15 38.09 50.69
N VAL A 66 -30.03 36.75 50.68
CA VAL A 66 -28.93 36.07 49.99
C VAL A 66 -29.06 36.44 48.52
N GLN A 67 -28.10 37.20 48.00
CA GLN A 67 -27.94 37.39 46.57
C GLN A 67 -27.86 36.01 45.93
N ARG A 68 -28.85 35.73 45.09
CA ARG A 68 -28.82 34.59 44.19
C ARG A 68 -27.66 34.86 43.23
N GLU A 69 -26.49 34.29 43.50
CA GLU A 69 -25.44 34.21 42.51
C GLU A 69 -26.05 33.59 41.26
N SER A 70 -26.02 34.36 40.18
CA SER A 70 -26.26 33.86 38.85
C SER A 70 -25.31 32.69 38.65
N LYS A 71 -25.86 31.47 38.63
CA LYS A 71 -25.16 30.34 38.04
C LYS A 71 -24.97 30.71 36.58
N PHE A 72 -23.79 31.22 36.27
CA PHE A 72 -23.30 31.35 34.92
C PHE A 72 -23.31 29.93 34.36
N LEU A 73 -24.37 29.59 33.61
CA LEU A 73 -24.39 28.36 32.84
C LEU A 73 -23.24 28.50 31.85
N SER A 74 -22.16 27.76 32.09
CA SER A 74 -21.12 27.54 31.10
C SER A 74 -21.76 26.79 29.94
N LEU A 75 -22.44 27.53 29.05
CA LEU A 75 -23.18 27.04 27.90
C LEU A 75 -22.28 26.53 26.77
N PHE A 76 -21.00 26.28 27.07
CA PHE A 76 -20.03 25.74 26.13
C PHE A 76 -19.38 24.51 26.75
N THR A 77 -20.10 23.40 26.78
CA THR A 77 -19.45 22.08 26.86
C THR A 77 -18.72 21.87 25.53
N VAL A 78 -17.44 22.24 25.50
CA VAL A 78 -16.56 21.93 24.38
C VAL A 78 -16.29 20.43 24.43
N VAL A 79 -16.99 19.68 23.58
CA VAL A 79 -16.74 18.24 23.41
C VAL A 79 -15.50 18.09 22.54
N THR A 80 -14.41 17.62 23.14
CA THR A 80 -13.19 17.22 22.42
C THR A 80 -13.19 15.71 22.23
N PHE A 81 -12.83 15.27 21.04
CA PHE A 81 -12.63 13.86 20.73
C PHE A 81 -11.38 13.73 19.85
N PRO A 82 -10.64 12.61 19.93
CA PRO A 82 -9.49 12.39 19.07
C PRO A 82 -9.93 12.23 17.62
N ASN A 83 -9.16 12.81 16.69
CA ASN A 83 -9.38 12.64 15.25
C ASN A 83 -9.00 11.21 14.85
N GLY A 84 -9.98 10.30 14.93
CA GLY A 84 -9.85 8.91 14.51
C GLY A 84 -10.41 8.66 13.10
N GLY A 85 -10.10 7.51 12.51
CA GLY A 85 -10.72 7.09 11.26
C GLY A 85 -12.22 6.81 11.42
N CYS A 86 -13.00 7.08 10.38
CA CYS A 86 -14.43 6.78 10.31
C CYS A 86 -14.80 6.26 8.91
N ALA A 87 -15.87 5.48 8.83
CA ALA A 87 -16.47 5.09 7.56
C ALA A 87 -17.62 6.06 7.24
N GLY A 88 -17.55 6.71 6.09
CA GLY A 88 -18.57 7.62 5.63
C GLY A 88 -19.81 6.88 5.11
N ALA A 89 -20.92 7.61 4.97
CA ALA A 89 -22.18 7.05 4.47
C ALA A 89 -22.06 6.49 3.04
N SER A 90 -21.14 7.02 2.22
CA SER A 90 -20.80 6.49 0.88
C SER A 90 -19.92 5.23 0.90
N GLY A 91 -19.44 4.79 2.06
CA GLY A 91 -18.42 3.75 2.21
C GLY A 91 -16.97 4.26 2.18
N ASP A 92 -16.76 5.56 1.96
CA ASP A 92 -15.43 6.16 1.93
C ASP A 92 -14.82 6.28 3.31
N ASN A 93 -13.54 5.98 3.43
CA ASN A 93 -12.81 6.22 4.68
C ASN A 93 -12.53 7.72 4.84
N GLY A 94 -12.94 8.28 5.97
CA GLY A 94 -12.69 9.66 6.36
C GLY A 94 -12.07 9.78 7.74
N THR A 95 -11.97 11.02 8.22
CA THR A 95 -11.48 11.36 9.56
C THR A 95 -12.61 11.97 10.37
N CYS A 96 -12.81 11.48 11.59
CA CYS A 96 -13.80 12.02 12.51
C CYS A 96 -13.34 13.39 13.02
N MET A 97 -14.07 14.45 12.67
CA MET A 97 -13.70 15.83 12.97
C MET A 97 -14.94 16.66 13.32
N THR A 98 -14.74 17.85 13.90
CA THR A 98 -15.85 18.80 14.07
C THR A 98 -16.29 19.38 12.72
N ALA A 99 -17.55 19.84 12.63
CA ALA A 99 -18.05 20.44 11.39
C ALA A 99 -17.22 21.62 10.91
N ARG A 100 -16.81 22.48 11.86
CA ARG A 100 -15.98 23.65 11.58
C ARG A 100 -14.61 23.26 11.05
N GLU A 101 -13.97 22.28 11.68
CA GLU A 101 -12.64 21.80 11.28
C GLU A 101 -12.68 21.20 9.88
N CYS A 102 -13.66 20.32 9.60
CA CYS A 102 -13.83 19.71 8.29
C CYS A 102 -14.01 20.75 7.18
N SER A 103 -14.95 21.69 7.36
CA SER A 103 -15.19 22.75 6.36
C SER A 103 -13.99 23.69 6.21
N SER A 104 -13.27 23.98 7.30
CA SER A 104 -12.12 24.89 7.26
C SER A 104 -10.93 24.33 6.49
N ARG A 105 -10.83 23.00 6.41
CA ARG A 105 -9.79 22.29 5.65
C ARG A 105 -10.25 21.86 4.24
N GLY A 106 -11.41 22.33 3.79
CA GLY A 106 -11.97 21.97 2.48
C GLY A 106 -12.55 20.56 2.37
N GLY A 107 -12.76 19.88 3.50
CA GLY A 107 -13.41 18.58 3.53
C GLY A 107 -14.93 18.68 3.49
N SER A 108 -15.58 17.58 3.13
CA SER A 108 -17.03 17.44 3.10
C SER A 108 -17.52 16.45 4.14
N ALA A 109 -18.68 16.73 4.74
CA ALA A 109 -19.30 15.85 5.70
C ALA A 109 -19.96 14.65 5.01
N ASN A 110 -19.64 13.44 5.47
CA ASN A 110 -20.14 12.20 4.90
C ASN A 110 -20.58 11.23 6.00
N GLY A 111 -21.51 11.67 6.84
CA GLY A 111 -22.01 10.91 7.99
C GLY A 111 -21.51 11.43 9.34
N TYR A 112 -21.91 10.74 10.41
CA TYR A 112 -21.63 11.13 11.79
C TYR A 112 -20.67 10.15 12.46
N CYS A 113 -19.89 10.65 13.42
CA CYS A 113 -18.95 9.85 14.22
C CYS A 113 -18.93 10.36 15.67
N ALA A 114 -18.15 9.70 16.53
CA ALA A 114 -18.05 10.04 17.95
C ALA A 114 -19.43 10.20 18.63
N ASN A 115 -20.32 9.22 18.47
CA ASN A 115 -21.70 9.26 18.99
C ASN A 115 -22.52 10.50 18.59
N GLY A 116 -22.24 11.07 17.41
CA GLY A 116 -22.95 12.24 16.88
C GLY A 116 -22.35 13.59 17.24
N PHE A 117 -21.26 13.63 18.02
CA PHE A 117 -20.54 14.87 18.33
C PHE A 117 -19.61 15.32 17.20
N GLY A 118 -19.21 14.40 16.32
CA GLY A 118 -18.37 14.67 15.16
C GLY A 118 -19.05 14.26 13.86
N LEU A 119 -18.45 14.70 12.75
CA LEU A 119 -18.79 14.24 11.41
C LEU A 119 -17.64 13.49 10.78
N CYS A 120 -17.97 12.54 9.91
CA CYS A 120 -16.98 11.84 9.13
C CYS A 120 -16.57 12.72 7.95
N CYS A 121 -15.40 13.35 8.06
CA CYS A 121 -14.89 14.29 7.08
C CYS A 121 -14.11 13.54 5.99
N ILE A 122 -14.47 13.79 4.73
CA ILE A 122 -13.77 13.27 3.56
C ILE A 122 -13.15 14.42 2.76
N PHE A 123 -11.94 14.20 2.26
CA PHE A 123 -11.25 15.16 1.41
C PHE A 123 -11.24 14.62 -0.02
N MET A 124 -11.88 15.32 -0.94
CA MET A 124 -11.89 14.98 -2.37
C MET A 124 -11.38 16.18 -3.15
N THR A 125 -10.47 15.94 -4.07
CA THR A 125 -9.92 16.97 -4.94
C THR A 125 -9.77 16.48 -6.37
N SER A 126 -9.79 17.41 -7.32
CA SER A 126 -9.66 17.15 -8.75
C SER A 126 -8.39 17.79 -9.31
N CYS A 127 -8.30 17.86 -10.64
CA CYS A 127 -7.18 18.41 -11.42
C CYS A 127 -6.74 19.80 -10.96
N GLU A 128 -5.46 20.09 -11.20
CA GLU A 128 -4.82 21.40 -10.98
C GLU A 128 -4.82 21.87 -9.51
N SER A 129 -4.98 20.93 -8.58
CA SER A 129 -4.98 21.20 -7.15
C SER A 129 -3.71 20.72 -6.45
N SER A 130 -3.54 21.16 -5.21
CA SER A 130 -2.55 20.60 -4.30
C SER A 130 -3.23 20.18 -3.01
N THR A 131 -2.71 19.12 -2.37
CA THR A 131 -3.20 18.65 -1.08
C THR A 131 -2.06 18.28 -0.16
N SER A 132 -2.16 18.69 1.11
CA SER A 132 -1.36 18.18 2.22
C SER A 132 -2.16 17.29 3.16
N GLU A 133 -3.47 17.15 2.96
CA GLU A 133 -4.34 16.37 3.85
C GLU A 133 -4.17 14.87 3.58
N ASN A 134 -3.90 14.11 4.65
CA ASN A 134 -3.75 12.66 4.56
C ASN A 134 -5.11 11.99 4.35
N GLY A 135 -5.20 11.03 3.43
CA GLY A 135 -6.44 10.35 3.08
C GLY A 135 -7.29 11.09 2.05
N THR A 136 -6.72 12.06 1.33
CA THR A 136 -7.40 12.75 0.22
C THR A 136 -7.67 11.79 -0.93
N TYR A 137 -8.87 11.84 -1.51
CA TYR A 137 -9.20 11.15 -2.76
C TYR A 137 -8.98 12.07 -3.96
N PHE A 138 -8.14 11.63 -4.89
CA PHE A 138 -7.97 12.25 -6.20
C PHE A 138 -8.98 11.67 -7.18
N VAL A 139 -9.88 12.50 -7.68
CA VAL A 139 -10.99 12.07 -8.55
C VAL A 139 -10.95 12.77 -9.91
N ASN A 140 -11.65 12.22 -10.89
CA ASN A 140 -11.84 12.91 -12.17
C ASN A 140 -12.73 14.14 -12.03
N SER A 141 -12.55 15.09 -12.95
CA SER A 141 -13.46 16.22 -13.10
C SER A 141 -14.89 15.71 -13.33
N GLY A 142 -15.82 16.16 -12.50
CA GLY A 142 -17.22 15.74 -12.56
C GLY A 142 -17.56 14.42 -11.84
N TYR A 143 -16.62 13.82 -11.10
CA TYR A 143 -16.90 12.62 -10.29
C TYR A 143 -18.15 12.81 -9.41
N PRO A 144 -19.07 11.82 -9.32
CA PRO A 144 -18.93 10.42 -9.73
C PRO A 144 -19.28 10.10 -11.18
N ALA A 145 -19.61 11.09 -12.02
CA ALA A 145 -19.84 10.85 -13.44
C ALA A 145 -18.52 10.50 -14.15
N PRO A 146 -18.55 9.69 -15.22
CA PRO A 146 -17.39 9.48 -16.08
C PRO A 146 -16.91 10.79 -16.73
N TYR A 147 -15.64 10.82 -17.09
CA TYR A 147 -14.96 11.90 -17.78
C TYR A 147 -14.50 11.44 -19.16
N ASP A 148 -14.92 12.13 -20.22
CA ASP A 148 -14.59 11.82 -21.62
C ASP A 148 -13.58 12.79 -22.25
N GLY A 149 -13.24 13.86 -21.53
CA GLY A 149 -12.32 14.89 -22.00
C GLY A 149 -10.89 14.39 -22.24
N THR A 150 -10.14 15.19 -23.00
CA THR A 150 -8.72 15.00 -23.26
C THR A 150 -7.91 16.11 -22.61
N GLY A 151 -6.74 15.80 -22.09
CA GLY A 151 -5.85 16.76 -21.45
C GLY A 151 -5.04 16.14 -20.34
N SER A 152 -4.40 17.00 -19.54
CA SER A 152 -3.65 16.60 -18.35
C SER A 152 -4.41 16.99 -17.09
N CYS A 153 -4.62 16.03 -16.20
CA CYS A 153 -5.20 16.23 -14.88
C CYS A 153 -4.15 15.89 -13.83
N GLU A 154 -3.55 16.91 -13.23
CA GLU A 154 -2.49 16.77 -12.23
C GLU A 154 -3.00 17.06 -10.81
N LEU A 155 -2.57 16.26 -9.83
CA LEU A 155 -2.64 16.56 -8.41
C LEU A 155 -1.23 16.65 -7.83
N THR A 156 -0.92 17.76 -7.16
CA THR A 156 0.33 17.92 -6.40
C THR A 156 0.14 17.49 -4.94
N VAL A 157 0.82 16.43 -4.53
CA VAL A 157 0.80 15.92 -3.14
C VAL A 157 1.95 16.54 -2.36
N ILE A 158 1.59 17.39 -1.40
CA ILE A 158 2.51 18.03 -0.46
C ILE A 158 2.55 17.17 0.81
N LYS A 159 3.75 16.92 1.34
CA LYS A 159 3.87 16.20 2.60
C LYS A 159 3.15 16.94 3.73
N SER A 160 2.29 16.23 4.45
CA SER A 160 1.64 16.66 5.68
C SER A 160 2.64 16.95 6.80
N HIS A 161 3.78 16.24 6.78
CA HIS A 161 4.87 16.40 7.74
C HIS A 161 6.22 16.04 7.10
N PRO A 162 7.36 16.65 7.50
CA PRO A 162 8.69 16.27 7.01
C PRO A 162 9.07 14.80 7.22
N ASP A 163 8.47 14.17 8.24
CA ASP A 163 8.65 12.74 8.54
C ASP A 163 7.79 11.82 7.67
N VAL A 164 7.14 12.32 6.62
CA VAL A 164 6.50 11.45 5.61
C VAL A 164 7.56 11.00 4.62
N CYS A 165 7.74 9.67 4.53
CA CYS A 165 8.70 9.04 3.63
C CYS A 165 8.06 8.37 2.42
N GLN A 166 6.79 7.99 2.52
CA GLN A 166 6.15 7.18 1.49
C GLN A 166 4.70 7.61 1.31
N ILE A 167 4.21 7.54 0.09
CA ILE A 167 2.80 7.76 -0.25
C ILE A 167 2.27 6.45 -0.81
N ARG A 168 1.18 5.95 -0.22
CA ARG A 168 0.41 4.84 -0.75
C ARG A 168 -0.78 5.38 -1.54
N LEU A 169 -0.93 4.89 -2.75
CA LEU A 169 -2.06 5.15 -3.63
C LEU A 169 -2.91 3.89 -3.68
N ASP A 170 -4.17 3.98 -3.26
CA ASP A 170 -5.14 2.89 -3.42
C ASP A 170 -6.12 3.24 -4.56
N PHE A 171 -6.29 2.34 -5.51
CA PHE A 171 -7.12 2.57 -6.69
C PHE A 171 -8.56 2.08 -6.47
N ASP A 172 -9.35 2.87 -5.73
CA ASP A 172 -10.77 2.57 -5.47
C ASP A 172 -11.58 2.47 -6.76
N ARG A 173 -11.30 3.37 -7.71
CA ARG A 173 -11.74 3.31 -9.11
C ARG A 173 -10.56 3.68 -9.99
N PHE A 174 -10.36 2.91 -11.06
CA PHE A 174 -9.34 3.21 -12.06
C PHE A 174 -9.72 2.51 -13.35
N SER A 175 -10.32 3.26 -14.27
CA SER A 175 -10.66 2.83 -15.62
C SER A 175 -10.36 3.97 -16.58
N ILE A 176 -9.26 3.85 -17.32
CA ILE A 176 -8.89 4.73 -18.44
C ILE A 176 -8.66 3.87 -19.68
N ALA A 177 -8.46 4.49 -20.85
CA ALA A 177 -8.18 3.75 -22.07
C ALA A 177 -6.98 2.81 -21.87
N GLY A 178 -7.10 1.58 -22.36
CA GLY A 178 -6.04 0.57 -22.29
C GLY A 178 -4.86 0.89 -23.21
N PRO A 179 -3.82 0.05 -23.19
CA PRO A 179 -2.71 0.20 -24.11
C PRO A 179 -3.15 -0.09 -25.56
N GLU A 180 -2.33 0.32 -26.53
CA GLU A 180 -2.54 -0.06 -27.92
C GLU A 180 -2.29 -1.57 -28.15
N GLN A 181 -2.82 -2.12 -29.24
CA GLN A 181 -2.94 -3.58 -29.41
C GLN A 181 -1.68 -4.28 -29.94
N MET A 182 -0.72 -3.54 -30.48
CA MET A 182 0.44 -4.10 -31.20
C MET A 182 1.65 -4.31 -30.29
N ASN A 183 2.00 -3.33 -29.45
CA ASN A 183 3.12 -3.37 -28.53
C ASN A 183 2.70 -3.05 -27.09
N HIS A 184 1.42 -3.15 -26.78
CA HIS A 184 0.85 -2.90 -25.46
C HIS A 184 1.37 -1.64 -24.73
N VAL A 185 1.66 -0.58 -25.49
CA VAL A 185 2.11 0.71 -24.91
C VAL A 185 0.90 1.60 -24.58
N CYS A 186 0.92 2.22 -23.40
CA CYS A 186 -0.07 3.20 -22.98
C CYS A 186 0.09 4.53 -23.74
N ASN A 187 -0.31 4.60 -25.01
CA ASN A 187 -0.13 5.82 -25.82
C ASN A 187 -1.32 6.79 -25.79
N GLN A 188 -2.54 6.31 -25.49
CA GLN A 188 -3.73 7.16 -25.45
C GLN A 188 -3.91 7.80 -24.08
N ASP A 189 -4.11 6.96 -23.06
CA ASP A 189 -4.23 7.40 -21.68
C ASP A 189 -3.09 6.85 -20.86
N GLN A 190 -2.60 7.64 -19.91
CA GLN A 190 -1.51 7.30 -19.01
C GLN A 190 -1.80 7.86 -17.62
N PHE A 191 -1.53 7.05 -16.60
CA PHE A 191 -1.31 7.55 -15.25
C PHE A 191 0.18 7.54 -14.95
N ILE A 192 0.69 8.71 -14.57
CA ILE A 192 2.11 8.98 -14.35
C ILE A 192 2.28 9.49 -12.92
N VAL A 193 3.28 8.96 -12.24
CA VAL A 193 3.71 9.44 -10.93
C VAL A 193 5.11 10.03 -11.07
N SER A 194 5.31 11.26 -10.62
CA SER A 194 6.61 11.94 -10.65
C SER A 194 6.93 12.61 -9.32
N GLY A 195 8.18 13.03 -9.13
CA GLY A 195 8.65 13.63 -7.87
C GLY A 195 9.05 12.62 -6.78
N GLY A 196 8.96 11.32 -7.07
CA GLY A 196 9.41 10.22 -6.21
C GLY A 196 10.45 9.33 -6.89
N ASN A 197 10.47 8.04 -6.55
CA ASN A 197 11.23 7.04 -7.31
C ASN A 197 10.69 6.88 -8.75
N PRO A 198 11.51 6.40 -9.71
CA PRO A 198 11.01 6.04 -11.03
C PRO A 198 9.89 5.00 -10.92
N ILE A 199 8.75 5.28 -11.55
CA ILE A 199 7.56 4.42 -11.59
C ILE A 199 7.11 4.36 -13.06
N PRO A 200 6.88 3.15 -13.63
CA PRO A 200 6.38 3.04 -14.98
C PRO A 200 4.96 3.60 -15.09
N ALA A 201 4.66 4.22 -16.23
CA ALA A 201 3.30 4.66 -16.52
C ALA A 201 2.37 3.45 -16.66
N ILE A 202 1.14 3.57 -16.18
CA ILE A 202 0.12 2.52 -16.31
C ILE A 202 -1.15 3.06 -16.99
N CYS A 203 -1.93 2.18 -17.57
CA CYS A 203 -3.21 2.50 -18.19
C CYS A 203 -4.20 1.33 -18.09
N GLY A 204 -5.38 1.48 -18.68
CA GLY A 204 -6.44 0.48 -18.63
C GLY A 204 -7.15 0.41 -17.27
N THR A 205 -7.44 -0.82 -16.82
CA THR A 205 -8.23 -1.05 -15.59
C THR A 205 -7.34 -1.56 -14.46
N ASN A 206 -7.28 -0.81 -13.36
CA ASN A 206 -6.42 -1.12 -12.20
C ASN A 206 -7.19 -1.03 -10.87
N GLN A 207 -8.51 -1.15 -10.91
CA GLN A 207 -9.33 -1.08 -9.70
C GLN A 207 -8.93 -2.17 -8.69
N GLY A 208 -8.77 -1.78 -7.43
CA GLY A 208 -8.39 -2.67 -6.33
C GLY A 208 -6.89 -2.90 -6.19
N SER A 209 -6.07 -2.43 -7.15
CA SER A 209 -4.62 -2.40 -7.01
C SER A 209 -4.16 -1.18 -6.21
N HIS A 210 -2.86 -1.12 -5.94
CA HIS A 210 -2.22 -0.03 -5.20
C HIS A 210 -0.80 0.22 -5.70
N MET A 211 -0.26 1.39 -5.34
CA MET A 211 1.12 1.78 -5.56
C MET A 211 1.73 2.37 -4.29
N TYR A 212 3.00 2.09 -4.06
CA TYR A 212 3.83 2.74 -3.06
C TYR A 212 4.86 3.63 -3.74
N VAL A 213 4.86 4.91 -3.37
CA VAL A 213 5.72 5.96 -3.94
C VAL A 213 6.65 6.44 -2.85
N ASP A 214 7.97 6.37 -3.09
CA ASP A 214 8.96 6.97 -2.20
C ASP A 214 8.93 8.49 -2.36
N ALA A 215 8.71 9.20 -1.25
CA ALA A 215 8.69 10.65 -1.19
C ALA A 215 10.00 11.23 -0.62
N GLY A 216 11.00 10.40 -0.32
CA GLY A 216 12.27 10.78 0.31
C GLY A 216 12.12 11.27 1.76
N ILE A 217 13.24 11.55 2.43
CA ILE A 217 13.26 12.05 3.82
C ILE A 217 13.30 13.58 3.83
N GLY A 218 12.55 14.21 4.74
CA GLY A 218 12.56 15.67 4.92
C GLY A 218 11.76 16.41 3.84
N THR A 219 12.10 17.67 3.61
CA THR A 219 11.47 18.50 2.57
C THR A 219 12.07 18.17 1.21
N THR A 220 11.31 17.45 0.40
CA THR A 220 11.67 17.03 -0.96
C THR A 220 10.73 17.68 -1.97
N ASN A 221 11.00 17.48 -3.26
CA ASN A 221 10.06 17.87 -4.31
C ASN A 221 8.71 17.18 -4.08
N PRO A 222 7.57 17.88 -4.25
CA PRO A 222 6.25 17.28 -4.14
C PRO A 222 6.07 16.12 -5.13
N VAL A 223 5.35 15.09 -4.70
CA VAL A 223 4.93 14.01 -5.59
C VAL A 223 3.75 14.49 -6.41
N LYS A 224 3.80 14.28 -7.73
CA LYS A 224 2.73 14.66 -8.65
C LYS A 224 2.08 13.41 -9.23
N LEU A 225 0.76 13.37 -9.18
CA LEU A 225 -0.07 12.32 -9.76
C LEU A 225 -0.77 12.90 -10.99
N THR A 226 -0.51 12.35 -12.16
CA THR A 226 -0.97 12.95 -13.42
C THR A 226 -1.68 11.92 -14.27
N PHE A 227 -2.95 12.16 -14.56
CA PHE A 227 -3.67 11.48 -15.64
C PHE A 227 -3.53 12.28 -16.92
N VAL A 228 -2.87 11.71 -17.92
CA VAL A 228 -2.83 12.24 -19.28
C VAL A 228 -3.82 11.46 -20.11
N THR A 229 -4.74 12.15 -20.77
CA THR A 229 -5.86 11.55 -21.49
C THR A 229 -5.92 12.09 -22.91
N SER A 230 -6.08 11.21 -23.89
CA SER A 230 -6.11 11.59 -25.31
C SER A 230 -6.86 10.56 -26.16
N GLY A 231 -6.99 10.83 -27.46
CA GLY A 231 -7.61 9.90 -28.41
C GLY A 231 -9.14 9.98 -28.46
N ASN A 232 -9.78 8.86 -28.80
CA ASN A 232 -11.22 8.77 -29.01
C ASN A 232 -12.02 8.93 -27.69
N PRO A 233 -13.32 9.28 -27.76
CA PRO A 233 -14.18 9.30 -26.58
C PRO A 233 -14.14 7.96 -25.83
N PHE A 234 -13.88 8.03 -24.54
CA PHE A 234 -13.84 6.88 -23.62
C PHE A 234 -14.35 7.35 -22.27
N GLU A 235 -15.22 6.56 -21.63
CA GLU A 235 -15.75 6.88 -20.30
C GLU A 235 -14.71 6.58 -19.22
N ARG A 236 -13.89 7.58 -18.90
CA ARG A 236 -12.83 7.46 -17.89
C ARG A 236 -13.41 7.67 -16.51
N LEU A 237 -12.97 6.88 -15.54
CA LEU A 237 -13.37 7.05 -14.15
C LEU A 237 -12.20 6.71 -13.24
N TRP A 238 -11.80 7.65 -12.39
CA TRP A 238 -10.78 7.38 -11.38
C TRP A 238 -11.15 7.99 -10.03
N LYS A 239 -10.76 7.26 -8.99
CA LYS A 239 -10.79 7.64 -7.59
C LYS A 239 -9.60 6.95 -6.93
N VAL A 240 -8.57 7.75 -6.64
CA VAL A 240 -7.32 7.28 -6.05
C VAL A 240 -7.19 7.84 -4.66
N LYS A 241 -7.16 6.99 -3.63
CA LYS A 241 -6.94 7.42 -2.25
C LYS A 241 -5.45 7.62 -2.01
N VAL A 242 -5.08 8.81 -1.54
CA VAL A 242 -3.71 9.20 -1.24
C VAL A 242 -3.48 9.10 0.27
N THR A 243 -2.67 8.13 0.69
CA THR A 243 -2.31 7.91 2.09
C THR A 243 -0.83 8.21 2.31
N GLN A 244 -0.53 9.15 3.20
CA GLN A 244 0.83 9.53 3.57
C GLN A 244 1.33 8.68 4.75
N ILE A 245 2.49 8.06 4.59
CA ILE A 245 3.08 7.10 5.52
C ILE A 245 4.33 7.71 6.18
N PRO A 246 4.35 7.85 7.51
CA PRO A 246 5.52 8.31 8.25
C PRO A 246 6.72 7.37 8.15
N CYS A 247 7.94 7.93 8.20
CA CYS A 247 9.21 7.23 8.11
C CYS A 247 9.43 6.19 9.22
N ASN A 248 8.89 6.41 10.42
CA ASN A 248 9.06 5.54 11.59
C ASN A 248 8.14 4.29 11.58
N THR A 249 7.48 4.04 10.45
CA THR A 249 6.51 2.96 10.31
C THR A 249 7.22 1.62 10.03
N ILE A 250 6.87 0.57 10.78
CA ILE A 250 7.49 -0.77 10.67
C ILE A 250 7.04 -1.60 9.45
N TYR A 251 6.01 -1.16 8.74
CA TYR A 251 5.45 -1.84 7.55
C TYR A 251 5.77 -1.09 6.25
N LYS A 252 6.89 -0.36 6.23
CA LYS A 252 7.51 0.23 5.04
C LYS A 252 8.56 -0.75 4.50
N ASP A 253 8.53 -1.03 3.21
CA ASP A 253 9.64 -1.67 2.49
C ASP A 253 10.08 -0.78 1.33
N GLU A 254 11.39 -0.56 1.21
CA GLU A 254 11.99 0.31 0.19
C GLU A 254 12.20 -0.47 -1.12
N GLY A 255 11.95 0.19 -2.25
CA GLY A 255 12.16 -0.39 -3.59
C GLY A 255 11.02 -1.24 -4.13
N CYS A 256 9.85 -1.23 -3.48
CA CYS A 256 8.69 -2.01 -3.88
C CYS A 256 7.55 -1.09 -4.33
N LEU A 257 7.08 -1.24 -5.57
CA LEU A 257 5.92 -0.50 -6.07
C LEU A 257 4.61 -1.12 -5.56
N GLN A 258 4.55 -2.45 -5.46
CA GLN A 258 3.46 -3.15 -4.80
C GLN A 258 3.99 -3.81 -3.52
N TYR A 259 3.24 -3.65 -2.43
CA TYR A 259 3.54 -4.28 -1.14
C TYR A 259 2.33 -5.01 -0.58
N TYR A 260 2.50 -6.29 -0.26
CA TYR A 260 1.46 -7.18 0.27
C TYR A 260 1.83 -7.67 1.67
N THR A 261 0.82 -8.04 2.45
CA THR A 261 0.99 -8.53 3.82
C THR A 261 0.13 -9.78 4.07
N GLY A 262 0.36 -10.47 5.18
CA GLY A 262 -0.37 -11.68 5.52
C GLY A 262 0.30 -12.95 5.00
N VAL A 263 -0.12 -14.08 5.57
CA VAL A 263 0.42 -15.41 5.26
C VAL A 263 0.04 -15.86 3.85
N SER A 264 -1.09 -15.41 3.33
CA SER A 264 -1.53 -15.68 1.97
C SER A 264 -2.22 -14.48 1.38
N GLY A 265 -2.24 -14.40 0.05
CA GLY A 265 -2.92 -13.34 -0.68
C GLY A 265 -2.83 -13.56 -2.17
N GLN A 266 -3.30 -12.56 -2.93
CA GLN A 266 -3.25 -12.55 -4.37
C GLN A 266 -2.52 -11.28 -4.83
N LEU A 267 -1.65 -11.42 -5.82
CA LEU A 267 -0.95 -10.33 -6.47
C LEU A 267 -1.16 -10.41 -7.98
N GLN A 268 -1.19 -9.25 -8.63
CA GLN A 268 -1.46 -9.13 -10.05
C GLN A 268 -0.58 -8.03 -10.66
N SER A 269 -0.19 -8.20 -11.92
CA SER A 269 0.40 -7.11 -12.69
C SER A 269 -0.65 -6.03 -12.97
N PHE A 270 -0.22 -4.79 -13.13
CA PHE A 270 -1.12 -3.72 -13.58
C PHE A 270 -1.79 -4.07 -14.92
N ASN A 271 -3.04 -3.64 -15.08
CA ASN A 271 -3.93 -3.93 -16.20
C ASN A 271 -4.20 -5.42 -16.48
N TYR A 272 -3.91 -6.31 -15.53
CA TYR A 272 -4.30 -7.72 -15.65
C TYR A 272 -5.83 -7.85 -15.60
N HIS A 273 -6.39 -8.52 -16.61
CA HIS A 273 -7.78 -8.98 -16.61
C HIS A 273 -7.93 -10.17 -17.55
N PRO A 274 -8.58 -11.28 -17.15
CA PRO A 274 -8.59 -12.53 -17.92
C PRO A 274 -9.23 -12.40 -19.31
N VAL A 275 -10.13 -11.42 -19.50
CA VAL A 275 -10.87 -11.24 -20.78
C VAL A 275 -10.26 -10.17 -21.66
N SER A 276 -9.96 -9.01 -21.08
CA SER A 276 -9.71 -7.76 -21.81
C SER A 276 -8.38 -7.08 -21.46
N GLY A 277 -7.69 -7.55 -20.41
CA GLY A 277 -6.45 -6.93 -19.95
C GLY A 277 -5.34 -7.14 -20.97
N LEU A 278 -4.34 -6.28 -21.01
CA LEU A 278 -3.14 -6.51 -21.81
C LEU A 278 -1.94 -6.28 -20.91
N GLN A 279 -0.95 -7.16 -21.03
CA GLN A 279 0.33 -6.97 -20.38
C GLN A 279 0.88 -5.61 -20.78
N LEU A 280 1.05 -4.69 -19.84
CA LEU A 280 1.62 -3.39 -20.16
C LEU A 280 3.10 -3.57 -20.48
N SER A 281 3.56 -2.90 -21.53
CA SER A 281 4.97 -2.83 -21.89
C SER A 281 5.70 -1.73 -21.11
N ASN A 282 7.03 -1.72 -21.17
CA ASN A 282 7.92 -0.81 -20.44
C ASN A 282 7.70 -0.80 -18.92
N GLN A 283 7.43 -1.97 -18.33
CA GLN A 283 7.28 -2.13 -16.89
C GLN A 283 8.61 -2.60 -16.29
N ASP A 284 9.02 -1.99 -15.18
CA ASP A 284 10.13 -2.45 -14.36
C ASP A 284 9.84 -2.06 -12.91
N TYR A 285 9.38 -3.00 -12.10
CA TYR A 285 9.08 -2.73 -10.70
C TYR A 285 9.20 -3.95 -9.78
N GLY A 286 9.54 -3.67 -8.52
CA GLY A 286 9.55 -4.64 -7.43
C GLY A 286 8.17 -4.85 -6.82
N ILE A 287 7.86 -6.11 -6.51
CA ILE A 287 6.68 -6.54 -5.75
C ILE A 287 7.16 -7.23 -4.49
N CYS A 288 6.70 -6.78 -3.33
CA CYS A 288 7.21 -7.25 -2.05
C CYS A 288 6.10 -7.80 -1.18
N ILE A 289 6.43 -8.83 -0.42
CA ILE A 289 5.51 -9.51 0.48
C ILE A 289 6.14 -9.55 1.86
N ARG A 290 5.46 -8.98 2.86
CA ARG A 290 5.96 -8.97 4.24
C ARG A 290 6.08 -10.39 4.76
N ILE A 291 7.27 -10.74 5.25
CA ILE A 291 7.48 -12.03 5.92
C ILE A 291 6.75 -12.02 7.27
N GLU A 292 5.88 -13.00 7.49
CA GLU A 292 5.25 -13.21 8.78
C GLU A 292 6.17 -14.04 9.70
N ARG A 293 6.01 -13.89 11.02
CA ARG A 293 6.85 -14.61 11.99
C ARG A 293 6.71 -16.13 11.79
N ASN A 294 7.84 -16.84 11.89
CA ASN A 294 7.95 -18.30 11.72
C ASN A 294 7.66 -18.81 10.30
N PHE A 295 7.74 -17.96 9.28
CA PHE A 295 7.69 -18.38 7.88
C PHE A 295 9.06 -18.31 7.22
N CYS A 296 9.43 -19.36 6.48
CA CYS A 296 10.76 -19.53 5.91
C CYS A 296 10.79 -19.66 4.38
N GLY A 297 9.66 -19.93 3.75
CA GLY A 297 9.54 -19.92 2.29
C GLY A 297 8.22 -19.32 1.85
N ILE A 298 8.03 -19.21 0.55
CA ILE A 298 6.81 -18.72 -0.06
C ILE A 298 6.52 -19.52 -1.33
N GLN A 299 5.28 -19.97 -1.45
CA GLN A 299 4.79 -20.70 -2.61
C GLN A 299 3.85 -19.81 -3.40
N TYR A 300 4.02 -19.82 -4.72
CA TYR A 300 3.18 -19.12 -5.68
C TYR A 300 2.44 -20.13 -6.56
N THR A 301 1.20 -19.81 -6.90
CA THR A 301 0.38 -20.56 -7.84
C THR A 301 -0.36 -19.58 -8.73
N ALA A 302 -0.45 -19.87 -10.03
CA ALA A 302 -1.31 -19.09 -10.92
C ALA A 302 -2.76 -19.08 -10.41
N CYS A 303 -3.42 -17.92 -10.51
CA CYS A 303 -4.82 -17.79 -10.16
C CYS A 303 -5.68 -18.74 -11.00
N VAL A 304 -6.85 -19.11 -10.46
CA VAL A 304 -7.84 -19.86 -11.21
C VAL A 304 -8.46 -18.95 -12.26
N ASP A 305 -8.32 -19.33 -13.53
CA ASP A 305 -9.04 -18.71 -14.63
C ASP A 305 -10.29 -19.54 -14.92
N THR A 306 -11.46 -18.94 -14.70
CA THR A 306 -12.76 -19.57 -14.94
C THR A 306 -13.41 -19.11 -16.23
N VAL A 307 -12.79 -18.15 -16.94
CA VAL A 307 -13.39 -17.50 -18.10
C VAL A 307 -12.84 -18.08 -19.40
N ASN A 308 -11.54 -18.38 -19.43
CA ASN A 308 -10.89 -18.94 -20.60
C ASN A 308 -10.77 -20.47 -20.50
N ASN A 309 -10.93 -21.17 -21.63
CA ASN A 309 -10.72 -22.62 -21.71
C ASN A 309 -9.26 -23.04 -21.38
N ARG A 310 -8.32 -22.12 -21.59
CA ARG A 310 -6.94 -22.24 -21.14
C ARG A 310 -6.64 -21.07 -20.22
N SER A 311 -6.00 -21.35 -19.09
CA SER A 311 -5.68 -20.31 -18.12
C SER A 311 -4.81 -19.23 -18.75
N ARG A 312 -5.27 -17.99 -18.69
CA ARG A 312 -4.51 -16.78 -19.01
C ARG A 312 -4.02 -16.07 -17.75
N ALA A 313 -3.97 -16.78 -16.62
CA ALA A 313 -3.51 -16.23 -15.35
C ALA A 313 -1.99 -15.96 -15.32
N PHE A 314 -1.22 -16.49 -16.26
CA PHE A 314 0.19 -16.16 -16.44
C PHE A 314 0.54 -16.28 -17.92
N THR A 315 0.72 -15.14 -18.58
CA THR A 315 1.08 -15.04 -20.00
C THR A 315 1.95 -13.81 -20.17
N LEU A 316 3.25 -14.01 -20.36
CA LEU A 316 4.27 -12.97 -20.47
C LEU A 316 5.01 -12.99 -21.82
N THR A 317 5.13 -14.15 -22.44
CA THR A 317 5.93 -14.32 -23.67
C THR A 317 5.30 -15.37 -24.56
N GLY A 318 5.45 -15.22 -25.86
CA GLY A 318 4.87 -16.02 -26.92
C GLY A 318 3.45 -15.61 -27.31
N ASN A 319 2.91 -16.34 -28.28
CA ASN A 319 1.55 -16.15 -28.75
C ASN A 319 0.56 -16.93 -27.88
N SER A 320 0.08 -16.29 -26.82
CA SER A 320 -0.89 -16.85 -25.85
C SER A 320 -2.28 -17.16 -26.43
N ASN A 321 -2.54 -16.85 -27.71
CA ASN A 321 -3.72 -17.40 -28.41
C ASN A 321 -3.59 -18.91 -28.65
N ASN A 322 -2.36 -19.42 -28.64
CA ASN A 322 -2.03 -20.84 -28.69
C ASN A 322 -1.43 -21.30 -27.35
N PRO A 323 -1.32 -22.62 -27.09
CA PRO A 323 -0.58 -23.12 -25.94
C PRO A 323 0.88 -22.67 -26.03
N VAL A 324 1.37 -22.02 -24.98
CA VAL A 324 2.77 -21.64 -24.82
C VAL A 324 3.28 -22.23 -23.52
N ASN A 325 4.41 -22.93 -23.61
CA ASN A 325 5.10 -23.50 -22.45
C ASN A 325 5.61 -22.40 -21.51
N SER A 326 5.94 -22.79 -20.29
CA SER A 326 6.81 -22.01 -19.42
C SER A 326 8.22 -21.99 -20.02
N MET A 327 8.88 -20.86 -19.81
CA MET A 327 10.25 -20.58 -20.20
C MET A 327 11.00 -20.09 -18.96
N ILE A 328 12.31 -20.32 -18.89
CA ILE A 328 13.09 -20.03 -17.67
C ILE A 328 14.48 -19.46 -17.96
N GLY A 329 14.99 -18.67 -17.01
CA GLY A 329 16.36 -18.18 -16.99
C GLY A 329 16.67 -17.12 -18.04
N SER A 330 17.91 -16.65 -18.07
CA SER A 330 18.41 -15.60 -19.00
C SER A 330 19.52 -16.10 -19.93
N GLY A 331 19.66 -17.41 -20.08
CA GLY A 331 20.72 -18.04 -20.89
C GLY A 331 20.51 -17.84 -22.39
N SER A 332 21.49 -18.24 -23.19
CA SER A 332 21.35 -18.28 -24.66
C SER A 332 20.60 -19.54 -25.09
N GLY A 333 19.66 -19.40 -26.04
CA GLY A 333 18.92 -20.53 -26.61
C GLY A 333 17.42 -20.27 -26.71
N PRO A 334 16.67 -21.22 -27.30
CA PRO A 334 15.21 -21.15 -27.32
C PRO A 334 14.65 -21.31 -25.90
N ASN A 335 13.51 -20.68 -25.62
CA ASN A 335 12.82 -20.74 -24.31
C ASN A 335 13.56 -20.06 -23.15
N ASN A 336 14.26 -18.95 -23.43
CA ASN A 336 14.81 -18.07 -22.40
C ASN A 336 13.88 -16.87 -22.13
N CYS A 337 14.07 -16.24 -20.98
CA CYS A 337 13.32 -15.08 -20.54
C CYS A 337 14.16 -13.81 -20.68
N ALA A 338 14.38 -13.42 -21.93
CA ALA A 338 15.24 -12.29 -22.30
C ALA A 338 14.52 -10.94 -22.22
N ASN A 339 13.29 -10.88 -22.73
CA ASN A 339 12.54 -9.64 -22.92
C ASN A 339 11.56 -9.44 -21.76
N ASP A 340 10.57 -10.33 -21.64
CA ASP A 340 9.52 -10.23 -20.65
C ASP A 340 9.64 -11.32 -19.60
N TRP A 341 9.61 -10.96 -18.32
CA TRP A 341 9.80 -11.93 -17.26
C TRP A 341 9.33 -11.48 -15.90
N LEU A 342 8.98 -12.49 -15.10
CA LEU A 342 8.83 -12.37 -13.67
C LEU A 342 10.03 -13.04 -12.99
N LEU A 343 10.76 -12.27 -12.21
CA LEU A 343 11.85 -12.77 -11.39
C LEU A 343 11.31 -13.23 -10.04
N ILE A 344 11.52 -14.51 -9.73
CA ILE A 344 11.28 -15.10 -8.41
C ILE A 344 12.62 -15.70 -7.98
N PRO A 345 13.31 -15.13 -6.97
CA PRO A 345 14.65 -15.57 -6.61
C PRO A 345 14.67 -17.04 -6.23
N CYS A 346 15.56 -17.81 -6.85
CA CYS A 346 15.71 -19.24 -6.61
C CYS A 346 14.35 -19.99 -6.59
N ALA A 347 13.55 -19.80 -7.64
CA ALA A 347 12.30 -20.51 -7.86
C ALA A 347 12.52 -22.00 -8.21
N ALA A 348 11.72 -22.87 -7.58
CA ALA A 348 11.69 -24.30 -7.83
C ALA A 348 10.26 -24.86 -7.77
N ASN A 349 9.96 -25.89 -8.57
CA ASN A 349 8.65 -26.54 -8.53
C ASN A 349 8.44 -27.40 -7.28
N VAL A 350 7.29 -27.25 -6.62
CA VAL A 350 6.89 -28.09 -5.48
C VAL A 350 6.61 -29.52 -5.95
N GLY A 351 7.05 -30.52 -5.18
CA GLY A 351 6.68 -31.93 -5.38
C GLY A 351 7.53 -32.70 -6.38
N ARG A 352 8.57 -32.11 -6.98
CA ARG A 352 9.54 -32.84 -7.79
C ARG A 352 10.75 -33.27 -6.95
N LEU A 353 10.85 -34.58 -6.69
CA LEU A 353 11.98 -35.20 -6.02
C LEU A 353 13.21 -35.21 -6.96
N GLN A 354 14.30 -34.59 -6.49
CA GLN A 354 15.63 -34.60 -7.12
C GLN A 354 16.14 -36.04 -7.27
N PRO A 355 16.73 -36.41 -8.43
CA PRO A 355 18.17 -36.23 -8.54
C PRO A 355 18.60 -35.84 -9.97
N ALA A 356 18.97 -34.56 -10.16
CA ALA A 356 19.88 -34.03 -11.19
C ALA A 356 19.51 -32.57 -11.43
N GLN A 357 20.39 -31.65 -10.99
CA GLN A 357 20.30 -30.20 -11.21
C GLN A 357 19.17 -29.50 -10.44
N ALA A 358 19.31 -29.40 -9.11
CA ALA A 358 18.79 -28.26 -8.37
C ALA A 358 19.57 -26.99 -8.79
N LEU A 359 19.24 -26.46 -9.96
CA LEU A 359 19.46 -25.06 -10.25
C LEU A 359 18.08 -24.43 -10.17
N CYS A 360 17.77 -23.83 -9.03
CA CYS A 360 16.63 -22.97 -8.95
C CYS A 360 16.78 -21.86 -10.02
N THR A 361 15.70 -21.52 -10.70
CA THR A 361 15.71 -20.47 -11.73
C THR A 361 15.36 -19.13 -11.10
N ASP A 362 15.87 -18.03 -11.66
CA ASP A 362 15.47 -16.70 -11.19
C ASP A 362 14.36 -16.10 -12.05
N ARG A 363 14.33 -16.38 -13.35
CA ARG A 363 13.33 -15.81 -14.28
C ARG A 363 12.36 -16.85 -14.78
N ILE A 364 11.08 -16.48 -14.85
CA ILE A 364 9.98 -17.27 -15.39
C ILE A 364 9.20 -16.40 -16.37
N CYS A 365 8.89 -16.95 -17.55
CA CYS A 365 8.11 -16.30 -18.60
C CYS A 365 7.39 -17.36 -19.46
N GLY A 366 6.84 -16.97 -20.61
CA GLY A 366 6.02 -17.84 -21.46
C GLY A 366 4.52 -17.72 -21.16
N GLY A 367 3.74 -18.75 -21.51
CA GLY A 367 2.28 -18.77 -21.33
C GLY A 367 1.77 -19.81 -20.31
N THR A 368 2.68 -20.38 -19.52
CA THR A 368 2.38 -21.31 -18.44
C THR A 368 3.24 -20.94 -17.24
N PHE A 369 2.68 -20.95 -16.02
CA PHE A 369 3.46 -20.67 -14.81
C PHE A 369 4.12 -21.95 -14.28
N ALA A 370 5.43 -22.08 -14.45
CA ALA A 370 6.24 -23.13 -13.84
C ALA A 370 7.73 -22.72 -13.79
N ALA A 371 8.49 -23.31 -12.86
CA ALA A 371 9.93 -23.07 -12.69
C ALA A 371 10.81 -24.08 -13.48
N ASP A 372 10.26 -24.66 -14.54
CA ASP A 372 10.92 -25.54 -15.50
C ASP A 372 10.31 -25.34 -16.90
N LEU A 373 10.87 -25.96 -17.93
CA LEU A 373 10.23 -25.98 -19.25
C LEU A 373 9.09 -26.99 -19.28
N SER A 374 7.84 -26.51 -19.27
CA SER A 374 6.64 -27.34 -19.10
C SER A 374 5.42 -26.73 -19.80
N MET A 375 4.50 -27.59 -20.24
CA MET A 375 3.16 -27.20 -20.69
C MET A 375 2.10 -27.31 -19.57
N GLN A 376 2.51 -27.78 -18.39
CA GLN A 376 1.66 -27.96 -17.23
C GLN A 376 2.07 -26.97 -16.15
N ALA A 377 1.11 -26.18 -15.69
CA ALA A 377 1.32 -25.25 -14.59
C ALA A 377 1.67 -26.01 -13.30
N SER A 378 2.54 -25.40 -12.50
CA SER A 378 3.01 -25.96 -11.23
C SER A 378 2.92 -24.92 -10.11
N SER A 379 3.09 -25.40 -8.88
CA SER A 379 3.37 -24.53 -7.76
C SER A 379 4.87 -24.23 -7.69
N VAL A 380 5.22 -22.96 -7.54
CA VAL A 380 6.61 -22.50 -7.47
C VAL A 380 6.95 -22.06 -6.04
N LEU A 381 8.00 -22.63 -5.46
CA LEU A 381 8.53 -22.31 -4.14
C LEU A 381 9.78 -21.46 -4.26
N SER A 382 9.94 -20.49 -3.35
CA SER A 382 11.19 -19.81 -3.07
C SER A 382 11.43 -19.75 -1.56
N THR A 383 12.67 -19.98 -1.13
CA THR A 383 13.11 -19.85 0.27
C THR A 383 13.98 -18.61 0.49
N VAL A 384 14.21 -17.82 -0.56
CA VAL A 384 15.02 -16.60 -0.51
C VAL A 384 14.27 -15.50 0.20
N LYS A 385 14.95 -14.79 1.09
CA LYS A 385 14.41 -13.69 1.89
C LYS A 385 15.19 -12.39 1.61
N PRO A 386 14.54 -11.22 1.61
CA PRO A 386 13.09 -11.00 1.77
C PRO A 386 12.28 -11.55 0.59
N PHE A 387 10.98 -11.84 0.79
CA PHE A 387 10.10 -12.30 -0.29
C PHE A 387 9.81 -11.14 -1.24
N ARG A 388 10.50 -11.14 -2.38
CA ARG A 388 10.41 -10.11 -3.42
C ARG A 388 10.40 -10.74 -4.79
N LEU A 389 9.60 -10.15 -5.67
CA LEU A 389 9.55 -10.44 -7.10
C LEU A 389 9.90 -9.17 -7.87
N TRP A 390 10.39 -9.33 -9.09
CA TRP A 390 10.61 -8.21 -10.01
C TRP A 390 9.91 -8.52 -11.32
N PHE A 391 9.06 -7.61 -11.75
CA PHE A 391 8.39 -7.74 -13.04
C PHE A 391 9.04 -6.80 -14.03
N HIS A 392 9.41 -7.33 -15.18
CA HIS A 392 10.04 -6.61 -16.26
C HIS A 392 9.40 -6.96 -17.59
N THR A 393 9.16 -5.93 -18.41
CA THR A 393 8.71 -6.07 -19.81
C THR A 393 9.44 -5.07 -20.68
N ASP A 394 9.77 -5.46 -21.91
CA ASP A 394 10.37 -4.54 -22.86
C ASP A 394 9.30 -3.68 -23.58
N SER A 395 9.63 -3.14 -24.76
CA SER A 395 8.73 -2.27 -25.54
C SER A 395 8.17 -2.93 -26.81
N VAL A 396 8.46 -4.21 -27.02
CA VAL A 396 8.25 -4.90 -28.30
C VAL A 396 7.49 -6.20 -28.05
N GLU A 397 6.23 -6.22 -28.45
CA GLU A 397 5.40 -7.42 -28.32
C GLU A 397 5.26 -8.10 -29.69
N ALA A 398 4.77 -7.34 -30.68
CA ALA A 398 4.59 -7.87 -32.02
C ALA A 398 5.94 -8.11 -32.74
N PRO A 399 6.05 -9.18 -33.56
CA PRO A 399 5.02 -10.17 -33.87
C PRO A 399 5.06 -11.44 -32.99
N ALA A 400 5.96 -11.51 -32.00
CA ALA A 400 6.26 -12.75 -31.27
C ALA A 400 5.34 -12.95 -30.06
N ASP A 401 5.09 -11.87 -29.33
CA ASP A 401 4.31 -11.82 -28.11
C ASP A 401 2.91 -11.28 -28.45
N MET A 402 1.90 -12.14 -28.28
CA MET A 402 0.54 -11.82 -28.71
C MET A 402 -0.49 -12.28 -27.68
N GLY A 403 -1.40 -11.36 -27.33
CA GLY A 403 -2.52 -11.64 -26.44
C GLY A 403 -2.14 -11.85 -24.97
N ASN A 404 -0.89 -11.54 -24.60
CA ASN A 404 -0.41 -11.65 -23.24
C ASN A 404 -1.17 -10.69 -22.31
N ARG A 405 -1.54 -11.20 -21.14
CA ARG A 405 -2.40 -10.53 -20.15
C ARG A 405 -1.62 -10.08 -18.91
N GLY A 406 -0.35 -10.45 -18.78
CA GLY A 406 0.43 -10.30 -17.55
C GLY A 406 0.26 -11.51 -16.64
N PHE A 407 0.15 -11.29 -15.33
CA PHE A 407 -0.03 -12.38 -14.36
C PHE A 407 -1.00 -12.05 -13.22
N CYS A 408 -1.59 -13.10 -12.68
CA CYS A 408 -2.24 -13.18 -11.39
C CYS A 408 -1.72 -14.41 -10.66
N LEU A 409 -1.12 -14.20 -9.49
CA LEU A 409 -0.60 -15.27 -8.64
C LEU A 409 -1.23 -15.20 -7.26
N ASN A 410 -1.63 -16.34 -6.72
CA ASN A 410 -1.84 -16.50 -5.29
C ASN A 410 -0.50 -16.84 -4.64
N TYR A 411 -0.21 -16.23 -3.49
CA TYR A 411 0.94 -16.59 -2.66
C TYR A 411 0.48 -17.20 -1.34
N MET A 412 1.30 -18.09 -0.80
CA MET A 412 1.14 -18.69 0.52
C MET A 412 2.51 -18.91 1.15
N GLN A 413 2.78 -18.24 2.26
CA GLN A 413 4.01 -18.40 3.02
C GLN A 413 4.05 -19.81 3.64
N GLN A 414 5.22 -20.43 3.60
CA GLN A 414 5.50 -21.74 4.14
C GLN A 414 6.16 -21.62 5.53
N PRO A 415 5.62 -22.29 6.56
CA PRO A 415 6.19 -22.23 7.89
C PRO A 415 7.61 -22.77 7.89
N CYS A 416 8.45 -22.25 8.77
CA CYS A 416 9.76 -22.83 9.04
C CYS A 416 9.56 -24.27 9.53
N THR A 417 10.08 -25.24 8.78
CA THR A 417 10.18 -26.63 9.24
C THR A 417 11.66 -26.92 9.50
N ASN A 418 11.94 -27.88 10.39
CA ASN A 418 13.31 -28.30 10.70
C ASN A 418 14.04 -28.93 9.49
N ASN A 419 13.34 -29.10 8.35
CA ASN A 419 13.82 -29.79 7.14
C ASN A 419 13.79 -28.89 5.88
N VAL A 420 13.70 -27.56 6.01
CA VAL A 420 13.89 -26.68 4.84
C VAL A 420 15.38 -26.56 4.56
N ILE A 421 15.85 -27.35 3.60
CA ILE A 421 17.19 -27.30 2.98
C ILE A 421 17.22 -26.16 1.97
#